data_AF-A0A177LW07-F1
#
_entry.id   AF-A0A177LW07-F1
#
_cell.length_a   1.000
_cell.length_b   1.000
_cell.length_c   1.000
_cell.angle_alpha   90.00
_cell.angle_beta   90.00
_cell.angle_gamma   90.00
#
_symmetry.space_group_name_H-M   'P 1'
#
loop_
_entity.id
_entity.type
_entity.pdbx_description
1 polymer ?
#
loop_
_entity_poly.entity_id
_entity_poly.type
_entity_poly.pdbx_seq_one_letter_code
_entity_poly.pdbx_strand_id
1 'polypeptide(L)'
;MKKSQRLKVIIDLHARQERDALEALGISQQKLQEQQAQLENLQSYRLDYLGKFAVRQQAGINISQLMEFRAFADKLDQAIESQQQTVSNHEREVQRARKRWEDAHQRTKSLQKVSDLALVEEMKVEQKREQAEQDDRAARSGRKDGTGSA
;
A
#
# COMPACT_ATOMS: atom_id res chain seq x y z
N MET A 1 -16.29 -27.40 11.19
CA MET A 1 -15.23 -26.37 11.10
C MET A 1 -15.70 -25.14 11.87
N LYS A 2 -14.87 -24.61 12.79
CA LYS A 2 -15.22 -23.44 13.62
C LYS A 2 -15.32 -22.16 12.75
N LYS A 3 -16.11 -21.17 13.16
CA LYS A 3 -16.30 -19.90 12.42
C LYS A 3 -14.98 -19.13 12.33
N SER A 4 -14.20 -19.12 13.40
CA SER A 4 -12.84 -18.54 13.42
C SER A 4 -11.93 -19.14 12.34
N GLN A 5 -11.95 -20.46 12.16
CA GLN A 5 -11.14 -21.16 11.16
C GLN A 5 -11.52 -20.79 9.72
N ARG A 6 -12.82 -20.64 9.44
CA ARG A 6 -13.29 -20.16 8.12
C ARG A 6 -12.88 -18.72 7.84
N LEU A 7 -12.97 -17.85 8.86
CA LEU A 7 -12.55 -16.45 8.75
C LEU A 7 -11.05 -16.32 8.53
N LYS A 8 -10.24 -17.18 9.14
CA LYS A 8 -8.79 -17.19 8.95
C LYS A 8 -8.38 -17.38 7.49
N VAL A 9 -9.01 -18.31 6.77
CA VAL A 9 -8.75 -18.53 5.33
C VAL A 9 -9.08 -17.28 4.49
N ILE A 10 -10.18 -16.60 4.83
CA ILE A 10 -10.58 -15.35 4.16
C ILE A 10 -9.61 -14.20 4.48
N ILE A 11 -9.15 -14.12 5.73
CA ILE A 11 -8.13 -13.15 6.16
C ILE A 11 -6.83 -13.38 5.40
N ASP A 12 -6.36 -14.62 5.30
CA ASP A 12 -5.12 -14.95 4.59
C ASP A 12 -5.18 -14.54 3.11
N LEU A 13 -6.34 -14.70 2.47
CA LEU A 13 -6.57 -14.22 1.10
C LEU A 13 -6.47 -12.69 1.02
N HIS A 14 -7.17 -11.97 1.90
CA HIS A 14 -7.14 -10.51 1.91
C HIS A 14 -5.77 -9.94 2.31
N ALA A 15 -5.04 -10.61 3.19
CA ALA A 15 -3.69 -10.24 3.58
C ALA A 15 -2.69 -10.39 2.41
N ARG A 16 -2.92 -11.35 1.49
CA ARG A 16 -2.15 -11.42 0.22
C ARG A 16 -2.49 -10.24 -0.69
N GLN A 17 -3.78 -9.96 -0.90
CA GLN A 17 -4.22 -8.82 -1.71
C GLN A 17 -3.68 -7.48 -1.19
N GLU A 18 -3.62 -7.31 0.13
CA GLU A 18 -3.03 -6.14 0.76
C GLU A 18 -1.53 -6.02 0.48
N ARG A 19 -0.77 -7.11 0.54
CA ARG A 19 0.66 -7.13 0.18
C ARG A 19 0.87 -6.77 -1.29
N ASP A 20 0.09 -7.37 -2.18
CA ASP A 20 0.17 -7.07 -3.62
C ASP A 20 -0.14 -5.59 -3.89
N ALA A 21 -1.13 -5.02 -3.18
CA ALA A 21 -1.45 -3.59 -3.28
C ALA A 21 -0.35 -2.69 -2.72
N LEU A 22 0.32 -3.11 -1.63
CA LEU A 22 1.46 -2.39 -1.05
C LEU A 22 2.66 -2.41 -2.01
N GLU A 23 2.96 -3.54 -2.63
CA GLU A 23 4.01 -3.66 -3.63
C GLU A 23 3.73 -2.75 -4.84
N ALA A 24 2.49 -2.77 -5.34
CA ALA A 24 2.07 -1.89 -6.43
C ALA A 24 2.19 -0.40 -6.06
N LEU A 25 1.87 -0.03 -4.82
CA LEU A 25 2.11 1.33 -4.30
C LEU A 25 3.61 1.66 -4.33
N GLY A 26 4.47 0.79 -3.81
CA GLY A 26 5.92 0.99 -3.81
C GLY A 26 6.48 1.20 -5.22
N ILE A 27 6.08 0.36 -6.17
CA ILE A 27 6.47 0.49 -7.60
C ILE A 27 6.01 1.84 -8.17
N SER A 28 4.77 2.26 -7.88
CA SER A 28 4.27 3.55 -8.37
C SER A 28 5.03 4.74 -7.78
N GLN A 29 5.45 4.67 -6.51
CA GLN A 29 6.23 5.71 -5.86
C GLN A 29 7.64 5.80 -6.44
N GLN A 30 8.28 4.66 -6.70
CA GLN A 30 9.59 4.64 -7.35
C GLN A 30 9.53 5.28 -8.75
N LYS A 31 8.52 4.92 -9.56
CA LYS A 31 8.32 5.54 -10.87
C LYS A 31 8.12 7.05 -10.76
N LEU A 32 7.31 7.52 -9.81
CA LEU A 32 7.12 8.96 -9.59
C LEU A 32 8.46 9.65 -9.27
N GLN A 33 9.26 9.06 -8.39
CA GLN A 33 10.57 9.60 -8.03
C GLN A 33 11.52 9.69 -9.23
N GLU A 34 11.56 8.65 -10.07
CA GLU A 34 12.35 8.65 -11.32
C GLU A 34 11.91 9.77 -12.26
N GLN A 35 10.60 9.99 -12.43
CA GLN A 35 10.09 11.05 -13.30
C GLN A 35 10.34 12.46 -12.74
N GLN A 36 10.29 12.62 -11.42
CA GLN A 36 10.63 13.88 -10.74
C GLN A 36 12.12 14.21 -10.90
N ALA A 37 13.01 13.21 -10.76
CA ALA A 37 14.44 13.40 -11.00
C ALA A 37 14.73 13.79 -12.47
N GLN A 38 14.02 13.19 -13.44
CA GLN A 38 14.14 13.59 -14.85
C GLN A 38 13.70 15.05 -15.08
N LEU A 39 12.61 15.49 -14.44
CA LEU A 39 12.16 16.88 -14.50
C LEU A 39 13.20 17.84 -13.92
N GLU A 40 13.76 17.51 -12.75
CA GLU A 40 14.80 18.31 -12.11
C GLU A 40 16.05 18.43 -12.98
N ASN A 41 16.46 17.33 -13.63
CA ASN A 41 17.56 17.33 -14.57
C ASN A 41 17.29 18.25 -15.78
N LEU A 42 16.09 18.22 -16.35
CA LEU A 42 15.73 19.11 -17.46
C LEU A 42 15.74 20.59 -17.05
N GLN A 43 15.21 20.89 -15.85
CA GLN A 43 15.20 22.25 -15.31
C GLN A 43 16.62 22.76 -15.03
N SER A 44 17.47 21.92 -14.46
CA SER A 44 18.88 22.24 -14.20
C SER A 44 19.64 22.48 -15.51
N TYR A 45 19.45 21.59 -16.48
CA TYR A 45 20.04 21.74 -17.82
C TYR A 45 19.59 23.03 -18.51
N ARG A 46 18.33 23.45 -18.34
CA ARG A 46 17.82 24.72 -18.85
C ARG A 46 18.54 25.91 -18.24
N LEU A 47 18.74 25.93 -16.92
CA LEU A 47 19.45 27.01 -16.25
C LEU A 47 20.90 27.12 -16.74
N ASP A 48 21.60 25.99 -16.85
CA ASP A 48 22.95 25.93 -17.40
C ASP A 48 23.00 26.42 -18.86
N TYR A 49 22.01 26.04 -19.66
CA TYR A 49 21.91 26.43 -21.07
C TYR A 49 21.74 27.96 -21.21
N LEU A 50 20.85 28.56 -20.42
CA LEU A 50 20.66 30.01 -20.37
C LEU A 50 21.92 30.75 -19.88
N GLY A 51 22.59 30.21 -18.86
CA GLY A 51 23.83 30.78 -18.34
C GLY A 51 24.96 30.79 -19.37
N LYS A 52 25.16 29.67 -20.08
CA LYS A 52 26.14 29.58 -21.18
C LYS A 52 25.85 30.56 -22.31
N PHE A 53 24.57 30.79 -22.60
CA PHE A 53 24.18 31.76 -23.61
C PHE A 53 24.45 33.20 -23.19
N ALA A 54 24.15 33.57 -21.94
CA ALA A 54 24.44 34.91 -21.43
C ALA A 54 25.94 35.26 -21.56
N VAL A 55 26.83 34.30 -21.26
CA VAL A 55 28.28 34.47 -21.44
C VAL A 55 28.65 34.64 -22.92
N ARG A 56 28.09 33.81 -23.82
CA ARG A 56 28.33 33.94 -25.27
C ARG A 56 27.81 35.26 -25.83
N GLN A 57 26.65 35.71 -25.37
CA GLN A 57 26.05 36.97 -25.79
C GLN A 57 26.96 38.16 -25.44
N GLN A 58 27.62 38.15 -24.27
CA GLN A 58 28.61 39.17 -23.89
C GLN A 58 29.84 39.19 -24.81
N ALA A 59 30.22 38.03 -25.38
CA ALA A 59 31.33 37.92 -26.33
C ALA A 59 30.94 38.33 -27.77
N GLY A 60 29.67 38.62 -28.04
CA GLY A 60 29.12 38.87 -29.36
C GLY A 60 28.67 37.58 -30.06
N ILE A 61 27.41 37.54 -30.49
CA ILE A 61 26.81 36.41 -31.22
C ILE A 61 26.21 36.91 -32.54
N ASN A 62 26.24 36.05 -33.56
CA ASN A 62 25.56 36.34 -34.82
C ASN A 62 24.08 35.92 -34.77
N ILE A 63 23.30 36.37 -35.76
CA ILE A 63 21.86 36.11 -35.83
C ILE A 63 21.55 34.61 -35.94
N SER A 64 22.35 33.83 -36.67
CA SER A 64 22.13 32.37 -36.80
C SER A 64 22.23 31.67 -35.45
N GLN A 65 23.28 31.99 -34.68
CA GLN A 65 23.49 31.44 -33.33
C GLN A 65 22.36 31.82 -32.38
N LEU A 66 21.85 33.06 -32.48
CA LEU A 66 20.70 33.50 -31.69
C LEU A 66 19.43 32.71 -32.04
N MET A 67 19.19 32.47 -33.32
CA MET A 67 18.03 31.69 -33.79
C MET A 67 18.12 30.22 -33.36
N GLU A 68 19.29 29.59 -33.51
CA GLU A 68 19.55 28.22 -33.05
C GLU A 68 19.33 28.07 -31.55
N PHE A 69 19.83 29.04 -30.77
CA PHE A 69 19.65 29.06 -29.33
C PHE A 69 18.16 29.11 -28.95
N ARG A 70 17.41 30.03 -29.55
CA ARG A 70 15.98 30.17 -29.29
C ARG A 70 15.22 28.90 -29.65
N ALA A 71 15.49 28.34 -30.83
CA ALA A 71 14.82 27.12 -31.28
C ALA A 71 15.08 25.92 -30.35
N PHE A 72 16.28 25.82 -29.78
CA PHE A 72 16.58 24.76 -28.80
C PHE A 72 15.97 25.04 -27.43
N ALA A 73 15.97 26.31 -26.97
CA ALA A 73 15.30 26.70 -25.74
C ALA A 73 13.80 26.38 -25.80
N ASP A 74 13.14 26.69 -26.91
CA ASP A 74 11.72 26.38 -27.12
C ASP A 74 11.45 24.86 -27.06
N LYS A 75 12.33 24.03 -27.63
CA LYS A 75 12.24 22.57 -27.54
C LYS A 75 12.43 22.06 -26.11
N LEU A 76 13.36 22.65 -25.37
CA LEU A 76 13.62 22.29 -23.98
C LEU A 76 12.43 22.64 -23.08
N ASP A 77 11.80 23.80 -23.31
CA ASP A 77 10.61 24.23 -22.58
C ASP A 77 9.44 23.28 -22.85
N GLN A 78 9.21 22.89 -24.10
CA GLN A 78 8.20 21.86 -24.44
C GLN A 78 8.50 20.50 -23.79
N ALA A 79 9.76 20.09 -23.72
CA ALA A 79 10.15 18.85 -23.05
C ALA A 79 9.87 18.91 -21.54
N ILE A 80 10.15 20.04 -20.90
CA ILE A 80 9.86 20.27 -19.47
C ILE A 80 8.36 20.23 -19.22
N GLU A 81 7.55 20.90 -20.05
CA GLU A 81 6.09 20.87 -19.93
C GLU A 81 5.53 19.45 -20.06
N SER A 82 6.01 18.69 -21.06
CA SER A 82 5.65 17.29 -21.24
C SER A 82 6.05 16.43 -20.02
N GLN A 83 7.26 16.63 -19.50
CA GLN A 83 7.73 15.90 -18.32
C GLN A 83 6.93 16.26 -17.07
N GLN A 84 6.54 17.53 -16.89
CA GLN A 84 5.68 17.98 -15.80
C GLN A 84 4.31 17.28 -15.87
N GLN A 85 3.76 17.11 -17.07
CA GLN A 85 2.50 16.38 -17.26
C GLN A 85 2.64 14.90 -16.92
N THR A 86 3.78 14.29 -17.28
CA THR A 86 4.14 12.91 -16.92
C THR A 86 4.25 12.72 -15.41
N VAL A 87 4.95 13.62 -14.70
CA VAL A 87 5.01 13.63 -13.23
C VAL A 87 3.61 13.70 -12.64
N SER A 88 2.77 14.63 -13.11
CA SER A 88 1.38 14.77 -12.64
C SER A 88 0.54 13.50 -12.87
N ASN A 89 0.76 12.77 -13.97
CA ASN A 89 0.12 11.48 -14.22
C ASN A 89 0.53 10.43 -13.17
N HIS A 90 1.82 10.33 -12.87
CA HIS A 90 2.34 9.38 -11.88
C HIS A 90 1.94 9.74 -10.45
N GLU A 91 1.83 11.03 -10.11
CA GLU A 91 1.25 11.46 -8.83
C GLU A 91 -0.16 10.92 -8.66
N ARG A 92 -1.01 11.03 -9.70
CA ARG A 92 -2.36 10.44 -9.70
C ARG A 92 -2.33 8.92 -9.59
N GLU A 93 -1.37 8.25 -10.21
CA GLU A 93 -1.20 6.80 -10.08
C GLU A 93 -0.85 6.38 -8.65
N VAL A 94 0.07 7.08 -8.00
CA VAL A 94 0.44 6.86 -6.60
C VAL A 94 -0.77 7.05 -5.69
N GLN A 95 -1.58 8.10 -5.91
CA GLN A 95 -2.80 8.30 -5.12
C GLN A 95 -3.81 7.16 -5.31
N ARG A 96 -3.99 6.67 -6.55
CA ARG A 96 -4.86 5.51 -6.82
C ARG A 96 -4.33 4.22 -6.18
N ALA A 97 -3.03 3.97 -6.26
CA ALA A 97 -2.40 2.80 -5.65
C ALA A 97 -2.50 2.85 -4.12
N ARG A 98 -2.27 4.02 -3.52
CA ARG A 98 -2.41 4.27 -2.09
C ARG A 98 -3.83 3.96 -1.62
N LYS A 99 -4.84 4.52 -2.28
CA LYS A 99 -6.24 4.26 -1.93
C LYS A 99 -6.58 2.77 -1.98
N ARG A 100 -6.11 2.06 -3.01
CA ARG A 100 -6.31 0.60 -3.12
C ARG A 100 -5.67 -0.16 -1.96
N TRP A 101 -4.46 0.21 -1.57
CA TRP A 101 -3.79 -0.37 -0.41
C TRP A 101 -4.54 -0.06 0.89
N GLU A 102 -4.96 1.19 1.10
CA GLU A 102 -5.73 1.59 2.29
C GLU A 102 -7.05 0.81 2.42
N ASP A 103 -7.78 0.65 1.31
CA ASP A 103 -9.03 -0.12 1.26
C ASP A 103 -8.78 -1.61 1.59
N ALA A 104 -7.72 -2.20 1.03
CA ALA A 104 -7.34 -3.58 1.31
C ALA A 104 -6.92 -3.77 2.77
N HIS A 105 -6.07 -2.88 3.30
CA HIS A 105 -5.62 -2.88 4.68
C HIS A 105 -6.78 -2.77 5.67
N GLN A 106 -7.70 -1.83 5.43
CA GLN A 106 -8.87 -1.64 6.27
C GLN A 106 -9.77 -2.89 6.28
N ARG A 107 -9.90 -3.58 5.14
CA ARG A 107 -10.67 -4.82 5.04
C ARG A 107 -10.02 -5.97 5.78
N THR A 108 -8.70 -6.19 5.61
CA THR A 108 -7.95 -7.20 6.37
C THR A 108 -8.09 -6.98 7.86
N LYS A 109 -7.87 -5.74 8.34
CA LYS A 109 -7.97 -5.37 9.75
C LYS A 109 -9.37 -5.59 10.32
N SER A 110 -10.41 -5.25 9.57
CA SER A 110 -11.80 -5.45 9.98
C SER A 110 -12.14 -6.93 10.11
N LEU A 111 -11.68 -7.77 9.18
CA LEU A 111 -11.88 -9.22 9.23
C LEU A 111 -11.12 -9.87 10.40
N GLN A 112 -9.89 -9.43 10.65
CA GLN A 112 -9.10 -9.89 11.79
C GLN A 112 -9.86 -9.67 13.11
N LYS A 113 -10.38 -8.44 13.32
CA LYS A 113 -11.17 -8.11 14.50
C LYS A 113 -12.39 -9.02 14.66
N VAL A 114 -13.10 -9.33 13.57
CA VAL A 114 -14.27 -10.23 13.60
C VAL A 114 -13.86 -11.68 13.91
N SER A 115 -12.72 -12.13 13.39
CA SER A 115 -12.17 -13.46 13.69
C SER A 115 -11.78 -13.59 15.15
N ASP A 116 -11.15 -12.57 15.73
CA ASP A 116 -10.74 -12.58 17.14
C ASP A 116 -11.96 -12.66 18.07
N LEU A 117 -13.02 -11.89 17.78
CA LEU A 117 -14.28 -11.99 18.51
C LEU A 117 -14.92 -13.38 18.38
N ALA A 118 -14.92 -13.95 17.17
CA ALA A 118 -15.45 -15.31 16.96
C ALA A 118 -14.66 -16.35 17.75
N LEU A 119 -13.33 -16.22 17.82
CA LEU A 119 -12.47 -17.12 18.58
C LEU A 119 -12.77 -17.07 20.08
N VAL A 120 -12.91 -15.87 20.65
CA VAL A 120 -13.25 -15.68 22.07
C VAL A 120 -14.59 -16.33 22.41
N GLU A 121 -15.60 -16.14 21.56
CA GLU A 121 -16.92 -16.73 21.77
C GLU A 121 -16.92 -18.25 21.65
N GLU A 122 -16.17 -18.80 20.70
CA GLU A 122 -15.99 -20.25 20.58
C GLU A 122 -15.28 -20.84 21.80
N MET A 123 -14.27 -20.15 22.36
CA MET A 123 -13.59 -20.58 23.59
C MET A 123 -14.54 -20.59 24.79
N LYS A 124 -15.39 -19.58 24.96
CA LYS A 124 -16.38 -19.54 26.04
C LYS A 124 -17.41 -20.66 25.93
N VAL A 125 -17.86 -20.98 24.71
CA VAL A 125 -18.81 -22.08 24.48
C VAL A 125 -18.16 -23.42 24.80
N GLU A 126 -16.92 -23.63 24.39
CA GLU A 126 -16.17 -24.87 24.70
C GLU A 126 -15.96 -25.04 26.21
N GLN A 127 -15.51 -23.99 26.91
CA GLN A 127 -15.32 -24.03 28.37
C GLN A 127 -16.61 -24.38 29.12
N LYS A 128 -17.76 -23.81 28.72
CA LYS A 128 -19.06 -24.15 29.32
C LYS A 128 -19.43 -25.61 29.08
N ARG A 129 -19.14 -26.13 27.89
CA ARG A 129 -19.40 -27.53 27.55
C ARG A 129 -18.51 -28.46 28.36
N GLU A 130 -17.21 -28.18 28.46
CA GLU A 130 -16.25 -28.96 29.25
C GLU A 130 -16.64 -29.01 30.73
N GLN A 131 -17.06 -27.88 31.31
CA GLN A 131 -17.56 -27.82 32.68
C GLN A 131 -18.80 -28.71 32.87
N ALA A 132 -19.78 -28.63 31.98
CA ALA A 132 -20.99 -29.44 32.06
C ALA A 132 -20.69 -30.95 31.95
N GLU A 133 -19.75 -31.34 31.08
CA GLU A 133 -19.31 -32.73 30.92
C GLU A 133 -18.52 -33.24 32.14
N GLN A 134 -17.81 -32.37 32.86
CA GLN A 134 -17.15 -32.71 34.13
C GLN A 134 -18.18 -32.90 35.26
N ASP A 135 -19.15 -31.98 35.37
CA ASP A 135 -20.19 -32.03 36.40
C ASP A 135 -21.08 -33.29 36.25
N ASP A 136 -21.46 -33.67 35.02
CA ASP A 136 -22.23 -34.89 34.77
C ASP A 136 -21.43 -36.16 35.13
N ARG A 137 -20.13 -36.20 34.82
CA ARG A 137 -19.25 -37.30 35.22
C ARG A 137 -19.13 -37.41 36.75
N ALA A 138 -18.95 -36.28 37.44
CA ALA A 138 -18.90 -36.23 38.90
C ALA A 138 -20.23 -36.72 39.53
N ALA A 139 -21.37 -36.27 39.01
CA ALA A 139 -22.69 -36.67 39.47
C ALA A 139 -22.97 -38.18 39.26
N ARG A 140 -22.49 -38.76 38.15
CA ARG A 140 -22.60 -40.20 37.89
C ARG A 140 -21.69 -41.03 38.78
N SER A 141 -20.48 -40.55 39.08
CA SER A 141 -19.56 -41.23 40.00
C SER A 141 -20.10 -41.23 41.43
N GLY A 142 -20.55 -40.07 41.93
CA GLY A 142 -21.10 -39.95 43.30
C GLY A 142 -22.35 -40.79 43.54
N ARG A 143 -23.13 -41.11 42.50
CA ARG A 143 -24.28 -42.04 42.59
C ARG A 143 -23.86 -43.50 42.73
N LYS A 144 -22.68 -43.88 42.23
CA LYS A 144 -22.19 -45.27 42.25
C LYS A 144 -21.60 -45.66 43.61
N ASP A 145 -21.02 -44.70 44.33
CA ASP A 145 -20.45 -44.89 45.67
C ASP A 145 -21.53 -44.89 46.78
N GLY A 146 -22.76 -44.45 46.48
CA GLY A 146 -23.90 -44.43 47.41
C GLY A 146 -24.73 -45.72 47.50
N THR A 147 -24.45 -46.74 46.68
CA THR A 147 -25.22 -48.00 46.63
C THR A 147 -24.46 -49.22 47.19
N GLY A 148 -23.44 -48.98 48.03
CA GLY A 148 -22.64 -50.02 48.70
C GLY A 148 -22.79 -49.98 50.22
N SER A 149 -24.01 -50.07 50.75
CA SER A 149 -24.24 -50.41 52.16
C SER A 149 -25.62 -51.04 52.32
N ALA A 150 -25.64 -52.37 52.29
CA ALA A 150 -26.68 -53.23 52.84
C ALA A 150 -26.00 -54.50 53.34
#